data_AF-X1HGY2-F1
#
_entry.id   AF-X1HGY2-F1
#
_cell.length_a   1.000
_cell.length_b   1.000
_cell.length_c   1.000
_cell.angle_alpha   90.00
_cell.angle_beta   90.00
_cell.angle_gamma   90.00
#
_symmetry.space_group_name_H-M   'P 1'
#
loop_
_entity.id
_entity.type
_entity.pdbx_description
1 polymer ?
#
loop_
_entity_poly.entity_id
_entity_poly.type
_entity_poly.pdbx_seq_one_letter_code
_entity_poly.pdbx_strand_id
1 'polypeptide(L)'
;YLIQSYIICTPDEARDKKILENLRKLLDKNLERILGNFHLNLNWAIYPAVWHLDGVAKTINNEKPEITTPVENLFIIGDCVKAMGIGVNCALNSAILLDNFLVKNSISDP
;
A
#
# COMPACT_ATOMS: atom_id res chain seq x y z
N TYR A 1 17.54 4.62 -9.36
CA TYR A 1 16.45 4.98 -8.42
C TYR A 1 15.21 4.19 -8.77
N LEU A 2 14.41 3.80 -7.77
CA LEU A 2 13.08 3.27 -8.00
C LEU A 2 12.08 4.40 -7.78
N ILE A 3 11.25 4.66 -8.78
CA ILE A 3 10.17 5.64 -8.70
C ILE A 3 8.87 4.85 -8.73
N GLN A 4 8.05 5.02 -7.70
CA GLN A 4 6.70 4.47 -7.66
C GLN A 4 5.71 5.63 -7.72
N SER A 5 4.75 5.51 -8.63
CA SER A 5 3.64 6.45 -8.76
C SER A 5 2.39 5.66 -9.13
N TYR A 6 1.22 6.22 -8.85
CA TYR A 6 -0.05 5.57 -9.13
C TYR A 6 -1.07 6.60 -9.62
N ILE A 7 -2.03 6.10 -10.37
CA ILE A 7 -3.23 6.83 -10.78
C ILE A 7 -4.43 5.95 -10.42
N ILE A 8 -5.46 6.58 -9.86
CA ILE A 8 -6.67 5.87 -9.43
C ILE A 8 -7.51 5.61 -10.68
N CYS A 9 -8.00 4.38 -10.81
CA CYS A 9 -8.97 3.97 -11.82
C CYS A 9 -9.97 3.00 -11.21
N THR A 10 -11.14 2.90 -11.83
CA THR A 10 -12.16 1.91 -11.51
C THR A 10 -11.78 0.54 -12.09
N PRO A 11 -12.39 -0.56 -11.59
CA PRO A 11 -12.15 -1.90 -12.14
C PRO A 11 -12.49 -2.02 -13.63
N ASP A 12 -13.47 -1.27 -14.13
CA ASP A 12 -13.84 -1.30 -15.55
C ASP A 12 -12.81 -0.56 -16.41
N GLU A 13 -12.37 0.61 -15.95
CA GLU A 13 -11.25 1.35 -16.57
C GLU A 13 -9.95 0.54 -16.59
N ALA A 14 -9.70 -0.23 -15.52
CA ALA A 14 -8.53 -1.11 -15.43
C ALA A 14 -8.56 -2.29 -16.42
N ARG A 15 -9.73 -2.67 -16.94
CA ARG A 15 -9.88 -3.74 -17.93
C ARG A 15 -9.89 -3.22 -19.37
N ASP A 16 -10.12 -1.93 -19.56
CA ASP A 16 -10.12 -1.29 -20.88
C ASP A 16 -8.69 -0.87 -21.27
N LYS A 17 -8.13 -1.53 -22.28
CA LYS A 17 -6.77 -1.26 -22.77
C LYS A 17 -6.56 0.18 -23.25
N LYS A 18 -7.58 0.79 -23.86
CA LYS A 18 -7.48 2.17 -24.38
C LYS A 18 -7.46 3.17 -23.23
N ILE A 19 -8.25 2.93 -22.19
CA ILE A 19 -8.24 3.75 -20.98
C ILE A 19 -6.90 3.60 -20.25
N LEU A 20 -6.40 2.38 -20.08
CA LEU A 20 -5.08 2.13 -19.47
C LEU A 20 -3.95 2.91 -20.18
N GLU A 21 -3.92 2.91 -21.51
CA GLU A 21 -2.91 3.67 -22.27
C GLU A 21 -3.03 5.18 -22.06
N ASN A 22 -4.25 5.70 -21.91
CA ASN A 22 -4.46 7.11 -21.61
C ASN A 22 -4.00 7.46 -20.19
N LEU A 23 -4.32 6.61 -19.21
CA LEU A 23 -3.88 6.77 -17.82
C LEU A 23 -2.35 6.72 -17.72
N ARG A 24 -1.70 5.80 -18.44
CA ARG A 24 -0.24 5.72 -18.56
C ARG A 24 0.36 7.03 -19.06
N LYS A 25 -0.14 7.55 -20.18
CA LYS A 25 0.34 8.82 -20.76
C LYS A 25 0.14 9.99 -19.79
N LEU A 26 -0.98 10.00 -19.07
CA LEU A 26 -1.25 11.04 -18.08
C LEU A 26 -0.27 10.96 -16.90
N LEU A 27 0.05 9.76 -16.43
CA LEU A 27 1.05 9.52 -15.39
C LEU A 27 2.44 9.98 -15.84
N ASP A 28 2.88 9.53 -17.01
CA ASP A 28 4.19 9.89 -17.59
C ASP A 28 4.32 11.41 -17.76
N LYS A 29 3.28 12.08 -18.29
CA LYS A 29 3.26 13.54 -18.43
C LYS A 29 3.41 14.26 -17.08
N ASN A 30 2.80 13.74 -16.02
CA ASN A 30 2.92 14.33 -14.69
C ASN A 30 4.30 14.07 -14.07
N LEU A 31 4.86 12.87 -14.27
CA LEU A 31 6.23 12.55 -13.84
C LEU A 31 7.24 13.44 -14.57
N GLU A 32 7.08 13.64 -15.87
CA GLU A 32 7.96 14.49 -16.68
C GLU A 32 7.95 15.94 -16.20
N ARG A 33 6.80 16.44 -15.75
CA ARG A 33 6.71 17.79 -15.15
C ARG A 33 7.52 17.93 -13.86
N ILE A 34 7.66 16.84 -13.08
CA ILE A 34 8.34 16.85 -11.78
C ILE A 34 9.84 16.54 -11.95
N LEU A 35 10.17 15.56 -12.77
CA LEU A 35 11.50 14.98 -12.90
C LEU A 35 12.25 15.45 -14.15
N GLY A 36 11.61 16.27 -14.98
CA GLY A 36 12.09 16.60 -16.32
C GLY A 36 12.00 15.39 -17.24
N ASN A 37 12.83 15.37 -18.28
CA ASN A 37 12.81 14.38 -19.35
C ASN A 37 13.33 12.99 -18.89
N PHE A 38 12.61 12.36 -17.96
CA PHE A 38 13.04 11.17 -17.22
C PHE A 38 13.17 9.93 -18.12
N HIS A 39 12.48 9.92 -19.25
CA HIS A 39 12.57 8.85 -20.26
C HIS A 39 14.00 8.63 -20.78
N LEU A 40 14.85 9.66 -20.79
CA LEU A 40 16.26 9.52 -21.21
C LEU A 40 17.08 8.60 -20.29
N ASN A 41 16.67 8.47 -19.04
CA ASN A 41 17.35 7.66 -18.02
C ASN A 41 16.50 6.46 -17.58
N LEU A 42 15.39 6.19 -18.28
CA LEU A 42 14.45 5.14 -17.93
C LEU A 42 14.91 3.81 -18.54
N ASN A 43 15.40 2.90 -17.70
CA ASN A 43 15.84 1.58 -18.16
C ASN A 43 14.66 0.63 -18.39
N TRP A 44 13.67 0.66 -17.50
CA TRP A 44 12.49 -0.20 -17.53
C TRP A 44 11.33 0.46 -16.78
N ALA A 45 10.11 0.18 -17.22
CA ALA A 45 8.88 0.62 -16.57
C ALA A 45 7.83 -0.50 -16.62
N ILE A 46 7.04 -0.62 -15.55
CA ILE A 46 5.93 -1.55 -15.45
C ILE A 46 4.71 -0.73 -15.04
N TYR A 47 3.61 -0.89 -15.77
CA TYR A 47 2.34 -0.21 -15.50
C TYR A 47 1.26 -1.24 -15.14
N PRO A 48 1.34 -1.86 -13.95
CA PRO A 48 0.34 -2.84 -13.55
C PRO A 48 -0.94 -2.14 -13.09
N ALA A 49 -2.09 -2.71 -13.43
CA ALA A 49 -3.33 -2.40 -12.73
C ALA A 49 -3.35 -3.21 -11.42
N VAL A 50 -3.50 -2.53 -10.28
CA VAL A 50 -3.58 -3.15 -8.96
C VAL A 50 -4.98 -2.93 -8.38
N TRP A 51 -5.57 -4.00 -7.86
CA TRP A 51 -6.95 -4.00 -7.40
C TRP A 51 -7.12 -3.14 -6.15
N HIS A 52 -6.33 -3.37 -5.10
CA HIS A 52 -6.36 -2.61 -3.84
C HIS A 52 -4.95 -2.23 -3.38
N LEU A 53 -4.82 -1.01 -2.87
CA LEU A 53 -3.62 -0.48 -2.22
C LEU A 53 -3.98 -0.06 -0.79
N ASP A 54 -4.41 -1.02 0.03
CA ASP A 54 -4.83 -0.79 1.42
C ASP A 54 -3.72 -0.16 2.29
N GLY A 55 -2.46 -0.44 1.94
CA GLY A 55 -1.29 0.14 2.59
C GLY A 55 -0.95 1.59 2.19
N VAL A 56 -1.55 2.17 1.14
CA VAL A 56 -1.06 3.44 0.53
C VAL A 56 -2.16 4.50 0.41
N ALA A 57 -3.38 4.10 0.07
CA ALA A 57 -4.49 5.02 0.01
C ALA A 57 -5.12 5.16 1.41
N LYS A 58 -4.72 6.20 2.16
CA LYS A 58 -5.50 6.69 3.30
C LYS A 58 -6.78 7.35 2.78
N THR A 59 -7.69 6.57 2.19
CA THR A 59 -9.05 7.05 2.00
C THR A 59 -9.61 7.36 3.38
N ILE A 60 -10.17 8.55 3.55
CA ILE A 60 -10.71 9.06 4.81
C ILE A 60 -11.72 8.07 5.45
N ASN A 61 -12.29 7.16 4.65
CA ASN A 61 -13.28 6.17 5.06
C ASN A 61 -12.74 4.74 5.22
N ASN A 62 -11.43 4.51 5.29
CA ASN A 62 -10.87 3.18 5.53
C ASN A 62 -10.27 3.10 6.94
N GLU A 63 -11.14 2.86 7.93
CA GLU A 63 -10.70 2.58 9.30
C GLU A 63 -10.01 1.21 9.33
N LYS A 64 -8.69 1.23 9.52
CA LYS A 64 -7.93 0.00 9.63
C LYS A 64 -8.26 -0.71 10.95
N PRO A 65 -8.50 -2.03 10.94
CA PRO A 65 -8.71 -2.81 12.15
C PRO A 65 -7.49 -2.81 13.06
N GLU A 66 -7.71 -3.00 14.35
CA GLU A 66 -6.67 -3.27 15.34
C GLU A 66 -6.02 -4.65 15.10
N ILE A 67 -4.86 -4.90 15.72
CA ILE A 67 -4.15 -6.20 15.60
C ILE A 67 -4.84 -7.34 16.35
N THR A 68 -5.68 -7.01 17.34
CA THR A 68 -6.44 -7.97 18.14
C THR A 68 -7.80 -8.25 17.52
N THR A 69 -8.26 -9.50 17.63
CA THR A 69 -9.60 -9.88 17.19
C THR A 69 -10.48 -10.25 18.39
N PRO A 70 -11.81 -10.33 18.22
CA PRO A 70 -12.70 -10.87 19.24
C PRO A 70 -12.48 -12.36 19.55
N VAL A 71 -11.72 -13.09 18.72
CA VAL A 71 -11.41 -14.50 18.91
C VAL A 71 -10.12 -14.61 19.72
N GLU A 72 -10.17 -15.36 20.81
CA GLU A 72 -9.02 -15.56 21.69
C GLU A 72 -7.84 -16.19 20.93
N ASN A 73 -6.64 -15.68 21.16
CA ASN A 73 -5.40 -16.11 20.52
C ASN A 73 -5.38 -16.01 18.98
N LEU A 74 -6.30 -15.25 18.38
CA LEU A 74 -6.28 -14.90 16.95
C LEU A 74 -5.91 -13.43 16.76
N PHE A 75 -4.86 -13.19 15.98
CA PHE A 75 -4.32 -11.87 15.68
C PHE A 75 -4.21 -11.66 14.18
N ILE A 76 -4.34 -10.41 13.74
CA ILE A 76 -4.20 -10.03 12.33
C ILE A 76 -3.03 -9.04 12.21
N ILE A 77 -2.14 -9.31 11.28
CA ILE A 77 -0.99 -8.46 10.93
C ILE A 77 -0.93 -8.27 9.41
N GLY A 78 -0.31 -7.19 8.96
CA GLY A 78 -0.20 -6.84 7.55
C GLY A 78 -0.28 -5.33 7.32
N ASP A 79 -0.36 -4.93 6.04
CA ASP A 79 -0.54 -3.52 5.69
C ASP A 79 -2.00 -3.05 5.81
N CYS A 80 -2.95 -4.00 5.92
CA CYS A 80 -4.37 -3.73 6.12
C CYS A 80 -4.75 -3.41 7.58
N VAL A 81 -3.85 -3.60 8.57
CA VAL A 81 -4.14 -3.30 9.99
C VAL A 81 -3.58 -1.94 10.40
N LYS A 82 -4.03 -1.44 11.55
CA LYS A 82 -3.69 -0.12 12.09
C LYS A 82 -2.27 -0.07 12.65
N ALA A 83 -1.29 -0.16 11.76
CA ALA A 83 0.13 0.00 12.06
C ALA A 83 0.73 1.21 11.34
N MET A 84 1.86 1.70 11.87
CA MET A 84 2.55 2.86 11.30
C MET A 84 3.24 2.51 9.97
N GLY A 85 3.20 3.41 8.99
CA GLY A 85 3.93 3.28 7.72
C GLY A 85 3.01 3.07 6.51
N ILE A 86 3.61 2.69 5.39
CA ILE A 86 2.93 2.35 4.14
C ILE A 86 3.47 1.03 3.58
N GLY A 87 2.60 0.22 2.98
CA GLY A 87 2.95 -1.09 2.41
C GLY A 87 3.76 -1.97 3.37
N VAL A 88 4.94 -2.42 2.94
CA VAL A 88 5.81 -3.34 3.70
C VAL A 88 6.19 -2.78 5.08
N ASN A 89 6.40 -1.47 5.22
CA ASN A 89 6.73 -0.88 6.53
C ASN A 89 5.56 -1.02 7.51
N CYS A 90 4.32 -0.90 7.03
CA CYS A 90 3.12 -1.12 7.83
C CYS A 90 3.02 -2.59 8.27
N ALA A 91 3.27 -3.53 7.35
CA ALA A 91 3.28 -4.96 7.67
C ALA A 91 4.35 -5.31 8.72
N LEU A 92 5.58 -4.81 8.58
CA LEU A 92 6.64 -5.01 9.56
C LEU A 92 6.26 -4.43 10.93
N ASN A 93 5.80 -3.19 10.96
CA ASN A 93 5.42 -2.53 12.20
C ASN A 93 4.23 -3.22 12.88
N SER A 94 3.30 -3.82 12.12
CA SER A 94 2.21 -4.61 12.71
C SER A 94 2.71 -5.87 13.41
N ALA A 95 3.74 -6.52 12.88
CA ALA A 95 4.37 -7.67 13.54
C ALA A 95 5.10 -7.26 14.83
N ILE A 96 5.81 -6.13 14.81
CA ILE A 96 6.44 -5.56 16.01
C ILE A 96 5.40 -5.19 17.08
N LEU A 97 4.25 -4.64 16.67
CA LEU A 97 3.16 -4.33 17.58
C LEU A 97 2.59 -5.59 18.24
N LEU A 98 2.41 -6.67 17.47
CA LEU A 98 1.96 -7.95 18.00
C LEU A 98 2.97 -8.56 18.97
N ASP A 99 4.26 -8.57 18.63
CA ASP A 99 5.32 -9.10 19.50
C ASP A 99 5.33 -8.38 20.86
N ASN A 100 5.31 -7.05 20.84
CA ASN A 100 5.21 -6.24 22.07
C ASN A 100 3.94 -6.52 22.87
N PHE A 101 2.80 -6.71 22.19
CA PHE A 101 1.54 -7.07 22.83
C PHE A 101 1.65 -8.43 23.53
N LEU A 102 2.18 -9.44 22.84
CA LEU A 102 2.35 -10.78 23.40
C LEU A 102 3.30 -10.75 24.59
N VAL A 103 4.51 -10.17 24.43
CA VAL A 103 5.50 -10.08 25.52
C VAL A 103 4.92 -9.40 26.76
N LYS A 104 4.19 -8.29 26.59
CA LYS A 104 3.57 -7.57 27.72
C LYS A 104 2.54 -8.43 28.45
N ASN A 105 1.70 -9.17 27.71
CA ASN A 105 0.67 -10.02 28.31
C ASN A 105 1.24 -11.33 28.88
N SER A 106 2.33 -11.88 28.33
CA SER A 106 3.03 -13.04 28.91
C SER A 106 3.67 -12.75 30.27
N ILE A 107 4.06 -11.50 30.53
CA ILE A 107 4.60 -11.06 31.84
C ILE A 107 3.46 -10.83 32.85
N SER A 108 2.20 -10.83 32.40
CA SER A 108 1.01 -10.58 33.21
C SER A 108 0.39 -11.85 33.80
N ASP A 109 0.82 -13.03 33.35
CA ASP A 109 0.43 -14.31 33.96
C ASP A 109 1.43 -14.66 35.09
N PRO A 110 0.97 -14.78 36.35
CA PRO A 110 1.80 -15.09 37.52
C PRO A 110 2.36 -16.52 37.53
#